data_AF-A0A2K2DFQ8-F1
#
_entry.id   AF-A0A2K2DFQ8-F1
#
_cell.length_a   1.000
_cell.length_b   1.000
_cell.length_c   1.000
_cell.angle_alpha   90.00
_cell.angle_beta   90.00
_cell.angle_gamma   90.00
#
_symmetry.space_group_name_H-M   'P 1'
#
loop_
_entity.id
_entity.type
_entity.pdbx_description
1 polymer ?
#
loop_
_entity_poly.entity_id
_entity_poly.type
_entity_poly.pdbx_seq_one_letter_code
_entity_poly.pdbx_strand_id
1 'polypeptide(L)'
;MDHIWCEVALWPNCSGITTAICHSSASIDSFYERMISATQSKHRQGIKSMFILICWAIWRERNSRVFNDKEISFRQICCFIKDEAREWAFASTKALRKLLWDPP
;
A
#
# COMPACT_ATOMS: atom_id res chain seq x y z
N MET A 1 -8.61 10.15 0.89
CA MET A 1 -7.85 8.93 0.55
C MET A 1 -6.35 9.11 0.80
N ASP A 2 -5.87 10.35 0.87
CA ASP A 2 -4.44 10.69 0.94
C ASP A 2 -3.73 10.22 2.21
N HIS A 3 -4.44 10.15 3.34
CA HIS A 3 -3.84 9.77 4.62
C HIS A 3 -3.33 8.30 4.65
N ILE A 4 -3.96 7.36 3.90
CA ILE A 4 -3.59 5.92 3.95
C ILE A 4 -2.21 5.79 3.30
N TRP A 5 -2.06 6.46 2.17
CA TRP A 5 -0.82 6.50 1.43
C TRP A 5 0.29 7.17 2.23
N CYS A 6 -0.01 8.25 2.98
CA CYS A 6 0.96 8.87 3.88
C CYS A 6 1.44 7.92 4.99
N GLU A 7 0.53 7.17 5.63
CA GLU A 7 0.89 6.20 6.67
C GLU A 7 1.74 5.03 6.14
N VAL A 8 1.40 4.51 4.96
CA VAL A 8 2.18 3.43 4.32
C VAL A 8 3.53 3.94 3.83
N ALA A 9 3.62 5.20 3.40
CA ALA A 9 4.86 5.79 2.94
C ALA A 9 5.93 5.92 4.04
N LEU A 10 5.53 5.89 5.32
CA LEU A 10 6.44 5.87 6.47
C LEU A 10 7.07 4.47 6.71
N TRP A 11 6.66 3.45 5.99
CA TRP A 11 7.19 2.10 6.18
C TRP A 11 8.57 1.95 5.51
N PRO A 12 9.42 1.02 6.01
CA PRO A 12 10.72 0.76 5.39
C PRO A 12 10.59 0.49 3.89
N ASN A 13 11.52 1.05 3.10
CA ASN A 13 11.58 0.89 1.64
C ASN A 13 10.37 1.43 0.84
N CYS A 14 9.43 2.14 1.47
CA CYS A 14 8.20 2.65 0.85
C CYS A 14 8.25 4.14 0.48
N SER A 15 9.43 4.78 0.52
CA SER A 15 9.60 6.21 0.22
C SER A 15 9.20 6.63 -1.20
N GLY A 16 9.17 5.68 -2.15
CA GLY A 16 8.64 5.91 -3.49
C GLY A 16 7.15 6.28 -3.51
N ILE A 17 6.41 5.91 -2.47
CA ILE A 17 5.01 6.30 -2.27
C ILE A 17 4.94 7.80 -1.91
N THR A 18 5.82 8.31 -1.05
CA THR A 18 5.91 9.75 -0.73
C THR A 18 6.11 10.60 -1.98
N THR A 19 7.04 10.19 -2.85
CA THR A 19 7.33 10.89 -4.11
C THR A 19 6.13 10.90 -5.06
N ALA A 20 5.34 9.82 -5.08
CA ALA A 20 4.14 9.74 -5.90
C ALA A 20 2.98 10.60 -5.35
N ILE A 21 2.85 10.73 -4.03
CA ILE A 21 1.83 11.57 -3.38
C ILE A 21 2.10 13.07 -3.55
N CYS A 22 3.35 13.53 -3.42
CA CYS A 22 3.70 14.96 -3.40
C CYS A 22 3.40 15.74 -4.69
N HIS A 23 3.01 15.07 -5.77
CA HIS A 23 2.72 15.68 -7.06
C HIS A 23 1.28 15.36 -7.54
N SER A 24 0.34 15.32 -6.60
CA SER A 24 -1.07 14.95 -6.75
C SER A 24 -1.87 15.90 -7.64
N SER A 25 -1.77 15.71 -8.96
CA SER A 25 -2.75 16.24 -9.93
C SER A 25 -2.98 15.30 -11.13
N ALA A 26 -2.57 14.02 -11.04
CA ALA A 26 -2.49 13.12 -12.20
C ALA A 26 -3.25 11.80 -11.97
N SER A 27 -3.61 11.10 -13.06
CA SER A 27 -4.43 9.86 -13.04
C SER A 27 -3.79 8.73 -12.23
N ILE A 28 -4.59 7.74 -11.83
CA ILE A 28 -4.10 6.58 -11.05
C ILE A 28 -2.99 5.79 -11.77
N ASP A 29 -3.02 5.74 -13.11
CA ASP A 29 -1.98 5.10 -13.92
C ASP A 29 -0.66 5.86 -13.80
N SER A 30 -0.71 7.18 -13.89
CA SER A 30 0.47 8.02 -13.73
C SER A 30 1.03 7.98 -12.30
N PHE A 31 0.17 7.78 -11.29
CA PHE A 31 0.58 7.57 -9.91
C PHE A 31 1.28 6.22 -9.74
N TYR A 32 0.72 5.14 -10.30
CA TYR A 32 1.30 3.80 -10.26
C TYR A 32 2.68 3.76 -10.92
N GLU A 33 2.82 4.30 -12.13
CA GLU A 33 4.11 4.31 -12.84
C GLU A 33 5.18 5.11 -12.07
N ARG A 34 4.81 6.24 -11.46
CA ARG A 34 5.72 7.06 -10.65
C ARG A 34 6.17 6.35 -9.37
N MET A 35 5.25 5.67 -8.69
CA MET A 35 5.57 4.87 -7.52
C MET A 35 6.58 3.76 -7.85
N ILE A 36 6.37 3.04 -8.95
CA ILE A 36 7.26 1.95 -9.36
C ILE A 36 8.63 2.48 -9.82
N SER A 37 8.65 3.59 -10.56
CA SER A 37 9.90 4.19 -11.02
C SER A 37 10.73 4.80 -9.87
N ALA A 38 10.09 5.37 -8.86
CA ALA A 38 10.75 5.87 -7.64
C ALA A 38 11.20 4.75 -6.68
N THR A 39 10.74 3.52 -6.88
CA THR A 39 11.11 2.37 -6.04
C THR A 39 12.39 1.70 -6.57
N GLN A 40 13.31 1.38 -5.67
CA GLN A 40 14.51 0.58 -5.99
C GLN A 40 14.13 -0.72 -6.70
N SER A 41 14.86 -1.09 -7.75
CA SER A 41 14.54 -2.25 -8.61
C SER A 41 14.28 -3.54 -7.82
N LYS A 42 15.07 -3.78 -6.76
CA LYS A 42 14.94 -4.94 -5.87
C LYS A 42 13.63 -5.02 -5.07
N HIS A 43 12.91 -3.91 -4.94
CA HIS A 43 11.67 -3.77 -4.14
C HIS A 43 10.41 -3.56 -4.97
N ARG A 44 10.54 -3.33 -6.29
CA ARG A 44 9.40 -3.02 -7.18
C ARG A 44 8.30 -4.07 -7.13
N GLN A 45 8.66 -5.35 -7.11
CA GLN A 45 7.66 -6.42 -7.03
C GLN A 45 6.88 -6.41 -5.71
N GLY A 46 7.54 -6.08 -4.60
CA GLY A 46 6.88 -5.94 -3.31
C GLY A 46 5.94 -4.74 -3.27
N ILE A 47 6.37 -3.60 -3.83
CA ILE A 47 5.53 -2.40 -3.92
C ILE A 47 4.30 -2.63 -4.81
N LYS A 48 4.42 -3.37 -5.92
CA LYS A 48 3.25 -3.77 -6.74
C LYS A 48 2.23 -4.56 -5.92
N SER A 49 2.69 -5.55 -5.15
CA SER A 49 1.82 -6.33 -4.26
C SER A 49 1.18 -5.45 -3.17
N MET A 50 1.95 -4.53 -2.59
CA MET A 50 1.44 -3.57 -1.60
C MET A 50 0.37 -2.66 -2.18
N PHE A 51 0.57 -2.15 -3.40
CA PHE A 51 -0.41 -1.32 -4.11
C PHE A 51 -1.75 -2.07 -4.29
N ILE A 52 -1.70 -3.33 -4.76
CA ILE A 52 -2.90 -4.16 -4.92
C ILE A 52 -3.60 -4.38 -3.59
N LEU A 53 -2.85 -4.66 -2.52
CA LEU A 53 -3.40 -4.86 -1.18
C LEU A 53 -4.14 -3.60 -0.68
N ILE A 54 -3.55 -2.42 -0.87
CA ILE A 54 -4.17 -1.14 -0.47
C ILE A 54 -5.46 -0.90 -1.27
N CYS A 55 -5.41 -1.09 -2.60
CA CYS A 55 -6.61 -0.97 -3.45
C CYS A 55 -7.72 -1.93 -3.02
N TRP A 56 -7.36 -3.17 -2.71
CA TRP A 56 -8.32 -4.18 -2.24
C TRP A 56 -8.90 -3.83 -0.88
N ALA A 57 -8.09 -3.37 0.08
CA ALA A 57 -8.57 -2.95 1.40
C ALA A 57 -9.55 -1.77 1.32
N ILE A 58 -9.26 -0.78 0.47
CA ILE A 58 -10.17 0.35 0.21
C ILE A 58 -11.47 -0.13 -0.44
N TRP A 59 -11.40 -1.01 -1.44
CA TRP A 59 -12.59 -1.57 -2.08
C TRP A 59 -13.46 -2.36 -1.09
N ARG A 60 -12.83 -3.22 -0.28
CA ARG A 60 -13.51 -4.02 0.74
C ARG A 60 -14.25 -3.14 1.73
N GLU A 61 -13.60 -2.07 2.17
CA GLU A 61 -14.19 -1.12 3.10
C GLU A 61 -15.40 -0.39 2.51
N ARG A 62 -15.28 0.10 1.28
CA ARG A 62 -16.39 0.75 0.57
C ARG A 62 -17.58 -0.18 0.39
N ASN A 63 -17.32 -1.46 0.09
CA ASN A 63 -18.37 -2.46 0.04
C ASN A 63 -19.00 -2.72 1.41
N SER A 64 -18.20 -2.81 2.48
CA SER A 64 -18.74 -3.00 3.82
C SER A 64 -19.65 -1.84 4.25
N ARG A 65 -19.31 -0.60 3.89
CA ARG A 65 -20.17 0.56 4.14
C ARG A 65 -21.51 0.42 3.42
N VAL A 66 -21.50 0.06 2.13
CA VAL A 66 -22.71 -0.02 1.30
C VAL A 66 -23.61 -1.20 1.68
N PHE A 67 -23.04 -2.36 1.97
CA PHE A 67 -23.80 -3.60 2.15
C PHE A 67 -24.06 -3.97 3.61
N ASN A 68 -23.22 -3.52 4.55
CA ASN A 68 -23.33 -3.90 5.96
C ASN A 68 -23.54 -2.73 6.91
N ASP A 69 -23.63 -1.49 6.40
CA ASP A 69 -23.70 -0.24 7.18
C ASP A 69 -22.61 -0.14 8.27
N LYS A 70 -21.47 -0.79 7.99
CA LYS A 70 -20.31 -0.86 8.89
C LYS A 70 -19.22 0.03 8.33
N GLU A 71 -19.06 1.17 8.97
CA GLU A 71 -17.90 2.04 8.80
C GLU A 71 -16.79 1.64 9.77
N ILE A 72 -15.60 1.39 9.23
CA ILE A 72 -14.39 1.20 10.03
C ILE A 72 -13.53 2.45 9.91
N SER A 73 -12.90 2.85 11.01
CA SER A 73 -12.04 4.02 10.99
C SER A 73 -10.82 3.79 10.11
N PHE A 74 -10.30 4.88 9.57
CA PHE A 74 -9.06 4.93 8.83
C PHE A 74 -7.92 4.12 9.48
N ARG A 75 -7.75 4.27 10.80
CA ARG A 75 -6.71 3.59 11.57
C ARG A 75 -6.89 2.08 11.54
N GLN A 76 -8.14 1.60 11.53
CA GLN A 76 -8.44 0.17 11.41
C GLN A 76 -8.10 -0.37 10.03
N ILE A 77 -8.31 0.41 8.97
CA ILE A 77 -7.89 0.04 7.59
C ILE A 77 -6.36 -0.08 7.52
N CYS A 78 -5.63 0.87 8.09
CA CYS A 78 -4.16 0.83 8.13
C CYS A 78 -3.63 -0.36 8.96
N CYS A 79 -4.24 -0.65 10.11
CA CYS A 79 -3.91 -1.84 10.90
C CYS A 79 -4.17 -3.12 10.10
N PHE A 80 -5.33 -3.20 9.43
CA PHE A 80 -5.70 -4.33 8.59
C PHE A 80 -4.68 -4.54 7.45
N ILE A 81 -4.32 -3.49 6.71
CA ILE A 81 -3.31 -3.56 5.64
C ILE A 81 -1.96 -4.05 6.20
N LYS A 82 -1.57 -3.59 7.39
CA LYS A 82 -0.31 -3.99 8.03
C LYS A 82 -0.29 -5.45 8.41
N ASP A 83 -1.36 -5.95 9.01
CA ASP A 83 -1.46 -7.34 9.42
C ASP A 83 -1.55 -8.26 8.20
N GLU A 84 -2.36 -7.90 7.20
CA GLU A 84 -2.47 -8.65 5.94
C GLU A 84 -1.14 -8.66 5.15
N ALA A 85 -0.41 -7.53 5.11
CA ALA A 85 0.91 -7.48 4.48
C ALA A 85 1.93 -8.41 5.16
N ARG A 86 1.86 -8.54 6.49
CA ARG A 86 2.71 -9.46 7.26
C ARG A 86 2.32 -10.91 6.98
N GLU A 87 1.02 -11.21 6.94
CA GLU A 87 0.53 -12.54 6.59
C GLU A 87 0.96 -12.93 5.18
N TRP A 88 0.84 -12.04 4.20
CA TRP A 88 1.28 -12.29 2.82
C TRP A 88 2.79 -12.55 2.74
N ALA A 89 3.59 -11.74 3.46
CA ALA A 89 5.04 -11.93 3.54
C ALA A 89 5.42 -13.27 4.20
N PHE A 90 4.64 -13.71 5.20
CA PHE A 90 4.83 -14.98 5.88
C PHE A 90 4.43 -16.17 5.00
N ALA A 91 3.30 -16.06 4.29
CA ALA A 91 2.71 -17.06 3.38
C ALA A 91 3.46 -17.22 2.04
N SER A 92 4.72 -16.76 1.96
CA SER A 92 5.68 -17.02 0.87
C SER A 92 5.67 -16.03 -0.32
N THR A 93 5.12 -14.81 -0.19
CA THR A 93 5.49 -13.74 -1.16
C THR A 93 6.89 -13.22 -0.86
N LYS A 94 7.90 -13.85 -1.49
CA LYS A 94 9.33 -13.44 -1.40
C LYS A 94 9.54 -11.94 -1.66
N ALA A 95 8.70 -11.35 -2.50
CA ALA A 95 8.75 -9.94 -2.87
C ALA A 95 8.32 -8.98 -1.73
N LEU A 96 7.21 -9.28 -1.03
CA LEU A 96 6.77 -8.48 0.13
C LEU A 96 7.68 -8.68 1.32
N ARG A 97 8.14 -9.92 1.52
CA ARG A 97 9.16 -10.25 2.53
C ARG A 97 10.40 -9.37 2.38
N LYS A 98 10.93 -9.31 1.16
CA LYS A 98 12.11 -8.51 0.84
C LYS A 98 11.87 -7.02 1.04
N LEU A 99 10.70 -6.51 0.61
CA LEU A 99 10.33 -5.11 0.82
C LEU A 99 10.29 -4.72 2.31
N LEU A 100 9.67 -5.56 3.15
CA LEU A 100 9.39 -5.22 4.55
C LEU A 100 10.58 -5.46 5.50
N TRP A 101 11.48 -6.38 5.16
CA TRP A 101 12.56 -6.82 6.06
C TRP A 101 13.98 -6.54 5.54
N ASP A 102 14.17 -6.06 4.31
CA ASP A 102 15.48 -5.55 3.89
C ASP A 102 15.78 -4.22 4.63
N PRO A 103 17.02 -4.01 5.12
CA PRO A 103 17.42 -2.71 5.64
C PRO A 103 17.31 -1.62 4.54
N PRO A 104 16.93 -0.38 4.91
CA PRO A 104 16.69 0.72 3.98
C PRO A 104 17.92 1.11 3.14
#